data_AF-A0A9E5S3V0-F1
#
_entry.id   AF-A0A9E5S3V0-F1
#
_cell.length_a   1.000
_cell.length_b   1.000
_cell.length_c   1.000
_cell.angle_alpha   90.00
_cell.angle_beta   90.00
_cell.angle_gamma   90.00
#
_symmetry.space_group_name_H-M   'P 1'
#
loop_
_entity.id
_entity.type
_entity.pdbx_description
1 polymer ?
#
loop_
_entity_poly.entity_id
_entity_poly.type
_entity_poly.pdbx_seq_one_letter_code
_entity_poly.pdbx_strand_id
1 'polypeptide(L)'
;MSLTKSNISDVQFVKIRCNTDSETCYFEAMGTMYAHPLDGDEPVHLFDFLGVDISRCIQDKTTLQWTLVSRKITLYLDPETGEVLKQWYNPWSHETLNVMHRHYDYQEFPIPPQIKADIAPEISAVSLDFNWKIPNLLAENTKFADYSPENIFNLLIPTNLFSN
;
A
#
# COMPACT_ATOMS: atom_id res chain seq x y z
N MET A 1 17.90 12.17 -13.52
CA MET A 1 16.63 12.05 -14.27
C MET A 1 15.66 13.02 -13.64
N SER A 2 14.94 13.85 -14.40
CA SER A 2 13.97 14.80 -13.83
C SER A 2 12.55 14.29 -14.06
N LEU A 3 11.79 14.15 -12.97
CA LEU A 3 10.37 13.84 -13.03
C LEU A 3 9.60 15.13 -13.31
N THR A 4 8.70 15.11 -14.29
CA THR A 4 7.88 16.27 -14.66
C THR A 4 6.47 16.10 -14.11
N LYS A 5 6.02 17.08 -13.31
CA LYS A 5 4.64 17.12 -12.80
C LYS A 5 3.64 17.08 -13.94
N SER A 6 2.71 16.14 -13.85
CA SER A 6 1.70 15.89 -14.87
C SER A 6 0.44 15.26 -14.26
N ASN A 7 -0.46 14.81 -15.12
CA ASN A 7 -1.55 13.89 -14.79
C ASN A 7 -1.54 12.74 -15.79
N ILE A 8 -2.01 11.57 -15.35
CA ILE A 8 -2.34 10.45 -16.23
C ILE A 8 -3.85 10.21 -16.21
N SER A 9 -4.40 9.73 -17.32
CA SER A 9 -5.80 9.31 -17.38
C SER A 9 -6.02 8.00 -16.63
N ASP A 10 -7.28 7.74 -16.28
CA ASP A 10 -7.75 6.43 -15.83
C ASP A 10 -7.28 5.29 -16.74
N VAL A 11 -7.42 5.42 -18.06
CA VAL A 11 -6.98 4.40 -19.04
C VAL A 11 -5.46 4.17 -18.98
N GLN A 12 -4.68 5.23 -18.79
CA GLN A 12 -3.23 5.09 -18.62
C GLN A 12 -2.90 4.36 -17.31
N PHE A 13 -3.57 4.69 -16.21
CA PHE A 13 -3.42 3.98 -14.94
C PHE A 13 -3.85 2.51 -15.03
N VAL A 14 -4.94 2.22 -15.74
CA VAL A 14 -5.39 0.85 -16.04
C VAL A 14 -4.30 0.08 -16.77
N LYS A 15 -3.63 0.66 -17.76
CA LYS A 15 -2.54 -0.02 -18.48
C LYS A 15 -1.27 -0.23 -17.64
N ILE A 16 -1.08 0.55 -16.58
CA ILE A 16 0.01 0.34 -15.62
C ILE A 16 -0.30 -0.87 -14.71
N ARG A 17 -1.57 -1.06 -14.35
CA ARG A 17 -2.00 -2.06 -13.35
C ARG A 17 -2.47 -3.38 -13.96
N CYS A 18 -3.20 -3.31 -15.06
CA CYS A 18 -3.91 -4.41 -15.69
C CYS A 18 -3.94 -4.23 -17.23
N ASN A 19 -5.09 -4.53 -17.85
CA ASN A 19 -5.42 -4.37 -19.26
C ASN A 19 -6.77 -3.64 -19.38
N THR A 20 -7.15 -3.26 -20.60
CA THR A 20 -8.44 -2.62 -20.89
C THR A 20 -9.51 -3.60 -21.37
N ASP A 21 -9.22 -4.89 -21.46
CA ASP A 21 -10.15 -5.94 -21.90
C ASP A 21 -10.79 -6.70 -20.73
N SER A 22 -10.46 -6.34 -19.49
CA SER A 22 -10.95 -6.96 -18.24
C SER A 22 -10.46 -8.39 -18.01
N GLU A 23 -9.43 -8.85 -18.71
CA GLU A 23 -8.78 -10.12 -18.41
C GLU A 23 -7.98 -10.07 -17.10
N THR A 24 -7.76 -11.23 -16.50
CA THR A 24 -6.99 -11.34 -15.25
C THR A 24 -5.51 -11.01 -15.48
N CYS A 25 -4.99 -10.09 -14.67
CA CYS A 25 -3.59 -9.73 -14.62
C CYS A 25 -2.94 -10.20 -13.32
N TYR A 26 -1.66 -10.52 -13.41
CA TYR A 26 -0.78 -10.80 -12.28
C TYR A 26 0.22 -9.67 -12.17
N PHE A 27 0.23 -9.00 -11.02
CA PHE A 27 1.10 -7.85 -10.76
C PHE A 27 1.97 -8.14 -9.54
N GLU A 28 3.28 -8.15 -9.75
CA GLU A 28 4.27 -8.22 -8.69
C GLU A 28 4.77 -6.80 -8.38
N ALA A 29 4.88 -6.47 -7.10
CA ALA A 29 5.40 -5.21 -6.64
C ALA A 29 6.47 -5.44 -5.59
N MET A 30 7.65 -4.88 -5.83
CA MET A 30 8.72 -4.80 -4.85
C MET A 30 9.03 -3.34 -4.59
N GLY A 31 9.47 -3.03 -3.38
CA GLY A 31 9.92 -1.69 -3.08
C GLY A 31 10.30 -1.51 -1.63
N THR A 32 10.62 -0.27 -1.31
CA THR A 32 11.10 0.13 -0.01
C THR A 32 10.12 1.10 0.65
N MET A 33 9.88 0.89 1.94
CA MET A 33 9.04 1.75 2.77
C MET A 33 9.91 2.65 3.63
N TYR A 34 9.73 3.94 3.45
CA TYR A 34 10.31 4.97 4.28
C TYR A 34 9.24 5.67 5.10
N ALA A 35 9.58 6.05 6.33
CA ALA A 35 8.83 7.01 7.11
C ALA A 35 9.59 8.33 7.15
N HIS A 36 8.85 9.43 7.04
CA HIS A 36 9.42 10.76 7.27
C HIS A 36 9.03 11.21 8.68
N PRO A 37 9.99 11.28 9.63
CA PRO A 37 9.71 11.72 10.99
C PRO A 37 9.19 13.16 10.99
N LEU A 38 8.30 13.51 11.93
CA LEU A 38 7.84 14.89 12.09
C LEU A 38 8.95 15.83 12.57
N ASP A 39 9.88 15.30 13.38
CA ASP A 39 10.93 16.05 14.07
C ASP A 39 12.32 15.80 13.46
N GLY A 40 12.40 15.25 12.26
CA GLY A 40 13.66 14.89 11.61
C GLY A 40 13.64 15.15 10.11
N ASP A 41 14.78 15.56 9.56
CA ASP A 41 14.90 15.91 8.14
C ASP A 41 15.14 14.67 7.24
N GLU A 42 15.58 13.55 7.82
CA GLU A 42 15.95 12.34 7.07
C GLU A 42 14.86 11.26 7.15
N PRO A 43 14.42 10.70 6.00
CA PRO A 43 13.54 9.54 5.98
C PRO A 43 14.22 8.31 6.62
N VAL A 44 13.47 7.59 7.44
CA VAL A 44 13.88 6.33 8.06
C VAL A 44 13.42 5.17 7.18
N HIS A 45 14.35 4.33 6.72
CA HIS A 45 14.04 3.06 6.05
C HIS A 45 13.44 2.11 7.07
N LEU A 46 12.17 1.79 6.90
CA LEU A 46 11.48 0.88 7.81
C LEU A 46 11.64 -0.56 7.35
N PHE A 47 11.12 -0.86 6.15
CA PHE A 47 11.04 -2.21 5.61
C PHE A 47 11.24 -2.18 4.10
N ASP A 48 11.58 -3.33 3.55
CA ASP A 48 11.25 -3.61 2.16
C ASP A 48 9.92 -4.37 2.07
N PHE A 49 9.35 -4.49 0.88
CA PHE A 49 8.14 -5.26 0.67
C PHE A 49 8.17 -6.04 -0.63
N LEU A 50 7.45 -7.17 -0.60
CA LEU A 50 7.07 -7.96 -1.77
C LEU A 50 5.57 -8.15 -1.75
N GLY A 51 4.91 -7.75 -2.83
CA GLY A 51 3.48 -7.90 -3.01
C GLY A 51 3.14 -8.61 -4.30
N VAL A 52 2.08 -9.41 -4.24
CA VAL A 52 1.46 -10.03 -5.42
C VAL A 52 -0.01 -9.66 -5.42
N ASP A 53 -0.48 -9.24 -6.59
CA ASP A 53 -1.85 -8.80 -6.83
C ASP A 53 -2.41 -9.52 -8.06
N ILE A 54 -3.50 -10.26 -7.87
CA ILE A 54 -4.29 -10.86 -8.95
C ILE A 54 -5.50 -9.96 -9.17
N SER A 55 -5.54 -9.29 -10.31
CA SER A 55 -6.43 -8.15 -10.52
C SER A 55 -7.10 -8.14 -11.88
N ARG A 56 -8.21 -7.41 -11.97
CA ARG A 56 -8.87 -7.02 -13.23
C ARG A 56 -9.25 -5.55 -13.13
N CYS A 57 -9.13 -4.83 -14.24
CA CYS A 57 -9.76 -3.52 -14.40
C CYS A 57 -11.06 -3.69 -15.19
N ILE A 58 -12.18 -3.32 -14.59
CA ILE A 58 -13.51 -3.46 -15.20
C ILE A 58 -14.06 -2.06 -15.43
N GLN A 59 -14.57 -1.80 -16.63
CA GLN A 59 -15.26 -0.55 -16.95
C GLN A 59 -16.78 -0.73 -16.88
N ASP A 60 -17.45 0.16 -16.15
CA ASP A 60 -18.90 0.29 -16.23
C ASP A 60 -19.29 0.87 -17.60
N LYS A 61 -20.17 0.19 -18.34
CA LYS A 61 -20.56 0.60 -19.70
C LYS A 61 -21.43 1.85 -19.75
N THR A 62 -22.06 2.22 -18.65
CA THR A 62 -22.96 3.38 -18.53
C THR A 62 -22.21 4.60 -18.04
N THR A 63 -21.44 4.45 -16.96
CA THR A 63 -20.71 5.56 -16.32
C THR A 63 -19.31 5.76 -16.90
N LEU A 64 -18.81 4.77 -17.65
CA LEU A 64 -17.44 4.70 -18.18
C LEU A 64 -16.35 4.67 -17.10
N GLN A 65 -16.73 4.53 -15.82
CA GLN A 65 -15.78 4.45 -14.71
C GLN A 65 -15.05 3.12 -14.70
N TRP A 66 -13.73 3.18 -14.53
CA TRP A 66 -12.90 2.02 -14.28
C TRP A 66 -12.85 1.68 -12.79
N THR A 67 -12.95 0.39 -12.47
CA THR A 67 -12.75 -0.14 -11.13
C THR A 67 -11.70 -1.23 -11.19
N LEU A 68 -10.66 -1.09 -10.37
CA LEU A 68 -9.72 -2.18 -10.09
C LEU A 68 -10.37 -3.10 -9.05
N VAL A 69 -10.55 -4.37 -9.42
CA VAL A 69 -10.96 -5.44 -8.49
C VAL A 69 -9.78 -6.38 -8.30
N SER A 70 -9.43 -6.68 -7.06
CA SER A 70 -8.24 -7.48 -6.78
C SER A 70 -8.32 -8.36 -5.54
N ARG A 71 -7.44 -9.36 -5.53
CA ARG A 71 -6.98 -10.09 -4.34
C ARG A 71 -5.49 -9.92 -4.23
N LYS A 72 -5.00 -9.47 -3.09
CA LYS A 72 -3.58 -9.16 -2.94
C LYS A 72 -3.01 -9.57 -1.59
N ILE A 73 -1.74 -9.90 -1.60
CA ILE A 73 -0.91 -10.07 -0.41
C ILE A 73 0.31 -9.17 -0.50
N THR A 74 0.79 -8.67 0.62
CA THR A 74 2.03 -7.90 0.74
C THR A 74 2.75 -8.34 1.99
N LEU A 75 3.94 -8.89 1.80
CA LEU A 75 4.87 -9.26 2.86
C LEU A 75 5.81 -8.09 3.10
N TYR A 76 6.12 -7.86 4.38
CA TYR A 76 7.13 -6.89 4.81
C TYR A 76 8.41 -7.66 5.09
N LEU A 77 9.51 -7.13 4.60
CA LEU A 77 10.82 -7.78 4.58
C LEU A 77 11.81 -6.95 5.38
N ASP A 78 12.74 -7.66 6.02
CA ASP A 78 13.85 -7.05 6.73
C ASP A 78 14.76 -6.37 5.70
N PRO A 79 15.08 -5.08 5.87
CA PRO A 79 15.79 -4.31 4.86
C PRO A 79 17.28 -4.71 4.70
N GLU A 80 17.86 -5.40 5.68
CA GLU A 80 19.25 -5.84 5.63
C GLU A 80 19.39 -7.26 5.04
N THR A 81 18.46 -8.15 5.40
CA THR A 81 18.53 -9.58 5.08
C THR A 81 17.56 -10.02 3.99
N GLY A 82 16.48 -9.27 3.75
CA GLY A 82 15.41 -9.62 2.82
C GLY A 82 14.45 -10.71 3.33
N GLU A 83 14.59 -11.17 4.58
CA GLU A 83 13.72 -12.18 5.17
C GLU A 83 12.35 -11.63 5.55
N VAL A 84 11.32 -12.48 5.57
CA VAL A 84 9.97 -12.09 5.97
C VAL A 84 9.94 -11.71 7.46
N LEU A 85 9.59 -10.46 7.75
CA LEU A 85 9.57 -9.93 9.11
C LEU A 85 8.43 -10.52 9.94
N LYS A 86 8.78 -11.05 11.11
CA LYS A 86 7.82 -11.45 12.14
C LYS A 86 7.64 -10.38 13.20
N GLN A 87 8.72 -9.67 13.51
CA GLN A 87 8.78 -8.62 14.50
C GLN A 87 9.63 -7.49 13.96
N TRP A 88 9.39 -6.27 14.43
CA TRP A 88 10.21 -5.12 14.10
C TRP A 88 10.45 -4.27 15.33
N TYR A 89 11.58 -3.57 15.35
CA TYR A 89 11.91 -2.60 16.37
C TYR A 89 11.44 -1.21 15.93
N ASN A 90 10.55 -0.60 16.71
CA ASN A 90 10.08 0.75 16.44
C ASN A 90 11.10 1.78 16.94
N PRO A 91 11.68 2.62 16.05
CA PRO A 91 12.69 3.59 16.44
C PRO A 91 12.15 4.78 17.25
N TRP A 92 10.83 5.00 17.26
CA TRP A 92 10.15 6.07 18.00
C TRP A 92 9.63 5.62 19.37
N SER A 93 8.96 4.48 19.45
CA SER A 93 8.44 3.96 20.73
C SER A 93 9.47 3.11 21.49
N HIS A 94 10.54 2.68 20.82
CA HIS A 94 11.55 1.75 21.33
C HIS A 94 11.01 0.37 21.70
N GLU A 95 9.83 0.00 21.19
CA GLU A 95 9.22 -1.30 21.42
C GLU A 95 9.50 -2.27 20.27
N THR A 96 9.57 -3.55 20.58
CA THR A 96 9.54 -4.61 19.57
C THR A 96 8.10 -5.08 19.37
N LEU A 97 7.59 -4.95 18.15
CA LEU A 97 6.19 -5.17 17.83
C LEU A 97 6.04 -6.28 16.78
N ASN A 98 4.97 -7.07 16.87
CA ASN A 98 4.67 -8.11 15.89
C ASN A 98 4.24 -7.50 14.56
N VAL A 99 4.85 -7.93 13.46
CA VAL A 99 4.48 -7.47 12.12
C VAL A 99 3.28 -8.26 11.64
N MET A 100 2.22 -7.57 11.21
CA MET A 100 1.13 -8.18 10.47
C MET A 100 1.21 -7.79 8.99
N HIS A 101 1.42 -8.80 8.16
CA HIS A 101 1.43 -8.67 6.71
C HIS A 101 0.04 -8.36 6.16
N ARG A 102 0.02 -7.61 5.06
CA ARG A 102 -1.23 -7.11 4.49
C ARG A 102 -1.80 -8.13 3.51
N HIS A 103 -3.08 -8.46 3.67
CA HIS A 103 -3.80 -9.24 2.69
C HIS A 103 -5.21 -8.68 2.49
N TYR A 104 -5.73 -8.80 1.28
CA TYR A 104 -7.12 -8.52 0.96
C TYR A 104 -7.65 -9.70 0.15
N ASP A 105 -8.63 -10.41 0.71
CA ASP A 105 -9.37 -11.43 -0.03
C ASP A 105 -10.23 -10.80 -1.14
N TYR A 106 -10.63 -9.55 -0.94
CA TYR A 106 -11.27 -8.74 -1.95
C TYR A 106 -11.00 -7.26 -1.71
N GLN A 107 -10.60 -6.55 -2.77
CA GLN A 107 -10.50 -5.11 -2.79
C GLN A 107 -11.16 -4.58 -4.06
N GLU A 108 -11.92 -3.50 -3.90
CA GLU A 108 -12.32 -2.63 -5.01
C GLU A 108 -11.66 -1.27 -4.87
N PHE A 109 -11.22 -0.71 -5.98
CA PHE A 109 -10.70 0.64 -6.06
C PHE A 109 -11.26 1.33 -7.31
N PRO A 110 -12.26 2.21 -7.15
CA PRO A 110 -12.73 3.06 -8.24
C PRO A 110 -11.59 3.98 -8.69
N ILE A 111 -11.19 3.87 -9.96
CA ILE A 111 -10.06 4.62 -10.50
C ILE A 111 -10.55 6.03 -10.85
N PRO A 112 -9.92 7.09 -10.31
CA PRO A 112 -10.26 8.46 -10.67
C PRO A 112 -9.99 8.71 -12.17
N PRO A 113 -10.80 9.55 -12.85
CA PRO A 113 -10.61 9.85 -14.28
C PRO A 113 -9.26 10.52 -14.59
N GLN A 114 -8.67 11.20 -13.60
CA GLN A 114 -7.33 11.77 -13.64
C GLN A 114 -6.60 11.49 -12.34
N ILE A 115 -5.35 11.03 -12.46
CA ILE A 115 -4.48 10.75 -11.34
C ILE A 115 -3.24 11.65 -11.45
N LYS A 116 -2.89 12.32 -10.34
CA LYS A 116 -1.65 13.10 -10.27
C LYS A 116 -0.45 12.18 -10.38
N ALA A 117 0.45 12.52 -11.29
CA ALA A 117 1.65 11.74 -11.50
C ALA A 117 2.82 12.62 -11.92
N ASP A 118 4.02 12.25 -11.52
CA ASP A 118 5.23 12.80 -12.09
C ASP A 118 5.83 11.81 -13.08
N ILE A 119 6.16 12.25 -14.29
CA ILE A 119 6.51 11.37 -15.40
C ILE A 119 7.93 11.68 -15.89
N ALA A 120 8.69 10.62 -16.17
CA ALA A 120 9.91 10.62 -16.96
C ALA A 120 9.82 9.48 -18.00
N PRO A 121 10.74 9.37 -18.98
CA PRO A 121 10.58 8.46 -20.12
C PRO A 121 10.23 6.99 -19.77
N GLU A 122 10.83 6.45 -18.71
CA GLU A 122 10.68 5.04 -18.31
C GLU A 122 10.03 4.86 -16.93
N ILE A 123 9.67 5.94 -16.25
CA ILE A 123 9.17 5.88 -14.88
C ILE A 123 8.07 6.92 -14.64
N SER A 124 7.03 6.51 -13.92
CA SER A 124 6.00 7.39 -13.39
C SER A 124 5.88 7.22 -11.88
N ALA A 125 5.87 8.32 -11.14
CA ALA A 125 5.52 8.35 -9.74
C ALA A 125 4.05 8.75 -9.61
N VAL A 126 3.24 7.96 -8.93
CA VAL A 126 1.81 8.24 -8.71
C VAL A 126 1.58 8.52 -7.23
N SER A 127 0.91 9.64 -6.93
CA SER A 127 0.54 9.98 -5.56
C SER A 127 -0.91 9.57 -5.28
N LEU A 128 -1.10 8.72 -4.28
CA LEU A 128 -2.41 8.27 -3.82
C LEU A 128 -2.59 8.66 -2.36
N ASP A 129 -3.66 9.41 -2.08
CA ASP A 129 -4.02 9.78 -0.72
C ASP A 129 -4.88 8.66 -0.12
N PHE A 130 -4.37 8.02 0.95
CA PHE A 130 -5.11 7.02 1.69
C PHE A 130 -5.61 7.60 3.01
N ASN A 131 -6.88 7.40 3.34
CA ASN A 131 -7.38 7.71 4.67
C ASN A 131 -6.84 6.67 5.66
N TRP A 132 -5.89 7.09 6.49
CA TRP A 132 -5.21 6.21 7.44
C TRP A 132 -6.02 5.91 8.70
N LYS A 133 -7.13 6.62 8.96
CA LYS A 133 -7.98 6.41 10.15
C LYS A 133 -9.14 5.45 9.85
N ILE A 134 -8.87 4.15 9.85
CA ILE A 134 -9.89 3.12 9.69
C ILE A 134 -10.17 2.48 11.06
N PRO A 135 -11.43 2.28 11.49
CA PRO A 135 -11.73 1.53 12.70
C PRO A 135 -11.15 0.11 12.64
N ASN A 136 -10.45 -0.32 13.69
CA ASN A 136 -9.94 -1.69 13.77
C ASN A 136 -10.99 -2.62 14.38
N LEU A 137 -11.60 -3.45 13.54
CA LEU A 137 -12.58 -4.44 13.98
C LEU A 137 -11.96 -5.62 14.75
N LEU A 138 -10.63 -5.75 14.75
CA LEU A 138 -9.92 -6.82 15.45
C LEU A 138 -9.50 -6.44 16.88
N ALA A 139 -9.60 -5.16 17.25
CA ALA A 139 -9.13 -4.64 18.54
C ALA A 139 -9.73 -5.39 19.75
N GLU A 140 -11.02 -5.74 19.65
CA GLU A 140 -11.76 -6.42 20.71
C GLU A 140 -11.61 -7.95 20.67
N ASN A 141 -10.92 -8.50 19.65
CA ASN A 141 -10.79 -9.93 19.48
C ASN A 141 -9.53 -10.46 20.18
N THR A 142 -9.73 -11.18 21.28
CA THR A 142 -8.65 -11.72 22.13
C THR A 142 -7.66 -12.63 21.38
N LYS A 143 -8.09 -13.28 20.29
CA LYS A 143 -7.18 -14.09 19.44
C LYS A 143 -6.10 -13.23 18.77
N PHE A 144 -6.39 -11.96 18.52
CA PHE A 144 -5.52 -11.04 17.78
C PHE A 144 -4.92 -9.94 18.65
N ALA A 145 -5.07 -10.03 19.99
CA ALA A 145 -4.59 -9.02 20.92
C ALA A 145 -3.09 -8.72 20.76
N ASP A 146 -2.27 -9.73 20.48
CA ASP A 146 -0.82 -9.57 20.29
C ASP A 146 -0.42 -8.96 18.94
N TYR A 147 -1.36 -8.83 18.00
CA TYR A 147 -1.11 -8.40 16.61
C TYR A 147 -1.81 -7.09 16.25
N SER A 148 -2.98 -6.82 16.82
CA SER A 148 -3.81 -5.68 16.43
C SER A 148 -4.67 -5.17 17.60
N PRO A 149 -4.06 -4.73 18.72
CA PRO A 149 -4.79 -4.30 19.92
C PRO A 149 -5.48 -2.94 19.79
N GLU A 150 -5.07 -2.12 18.82
CA GLU A 150 -5.45 -0.71 18.73
C GLU A 150 -6.84 -0.49 18.14
N ASN A 151 -7.57 0.56 18.56
CA ASN A 151 -8.90 0.89 18.03
C ASN A 151 -8.90 1.42 16.58
N ILE A 152 -7.74 1.89 16.10
CA ILE A 152 -7.58 2.39 14.73
C ILE A 152 -6.56 1.51 14.01
N PHE A 153 -6.94 1.06 12.82
CA PHE A 153 -6.11 0.27 11.94
C PHE A 153 -5.19 1.18 11.12
N ASN A 154 -3.89 1.11 11.38
CA ASN A 154 -2.89 1.80 10.58
C ASN A 154 -2.63 1.01 9.29
N LEU A 155 -3.09 1.57 8.16
CA LEU A 155 -3.01 0.98 6.81
C LEU A 155 -1.61 0.62 6.32
N LEU A 156 -0.57 1.24 6.90
CA LEU A 156 0.81 1.12 6.41
C LEU A 156 1.58 0.07 7.19
N ILE A 157 1.44 0.04 8.53
CA ILE A 157 2.03 -0.94 9.43
C ILE A 157 1.10 -1.02 10.65
N PRO A 158 0.50 -2.18 10.97
CA PRO A 158 -0.57 -2.32 11.98
C PRO A 158 -0.08 -2.24 13.44
N THR A 159 1.12 -1.74 13.66
CA THR A 159 1.74 -1.58 14.97
C THR A 159 2.03 -0.10 15.21
N ASN A 160 1.73 0.40 16.40
CA ASN A 160 1.87 1.80 16.82
C ASN A 160 3.08 2.50 16.20
N LEU A 161 2.90 3.24 15.10
CA LEU A 161 3.92 4.15 14.57
C LEU A 161 3.96 5.45 15.40
N PHE A 162 2.85 5.78 16.06
CA PHE A 162 2.65 7.01 16.80
C PHE A 162 1.78 6.73 18.04
N SER A 163 2.34 6.01 19.02
CA SER A 163 1.77 6.03 20.37
C SER A 163 2.20 7.34 21.05
N ASN A 164 1.23 8.20 21.36
CA ASN A 164 1.36 9.17 22.44
C ASN A 164 0.74 8.58 23.70
#